data_AF-A0A9D2EIT9-F1
#
_entry.id   AF-A0A9D2EIT9-F1
#
_cell.length_a   1.000
_cell.length_b   1.000
_cell.length_c   1.000
_cell.angle_alpha   90.00
_cell.angle_beta   90.00
_cell.angle_gamma   90.00
#
_symmetry.space_group_name_H-M   'P 1'
#
loop_
_entity.id
_entity.type
_entity.pdbx_description
1 polymer ?
#
loop_
_entity_poly.entity_id
_entity_poly.type
_entity_poly.pdbx_seq_one_letter_code
_entity_poly.pdbx_strand_id
1 'polypeptide(L)'
;MSTPSPATAEPRGPVDRLFKITERGSSLGREIRGGLVTFFAMSYIIVLNPLIIGTVADGSGSFIGGDPDQAVARVAAATALVAGVMCILMGVVANFPIALAAGLGLNAVVAFSIAVLPEVTWADAMGLVVIEGIVILILVLTGFREAVFRAVPKELRTAISVGIGLFIALIGLVDAGIVRIPASQATPVELGVGGSLVGWPSLVFVIGLLAAIILYLRKVRGALLIAIVGATVLAIIVEAVAQVGGSMNADGSPNDAGWRLNVPALPDQWVQL
;
A
#
# COMPACT_ATOMS: atom_id res chain seq x y z
N MET A 1 -6.11 -32.60 -38.45
CA MET A 1 -6.81 -31.49 -37.79
C MET A 1 -5.80 -30.39 -37.56
N SER A 2 -5.79 -29.39 -38.44
CA SER A 2 -4.92 -28.22 -38.38
C SER A 2 -5.42 -27.30 -37.26
N THR A 3 -4.57 -27.05 -36.27
CA THR A 3 -4.78 -25.97 -35.29
C THR A 3 -4.87 -24.64 -36.06
N PRO A 4 -5.85 -23.77 -35.79
CA PRO A 4 -5.88 -22.45 -36.40
C PRO A 4 -4.62 -21.71 -35.94
N SER A 5 -3.83 -21.23 -36.90
CA SER A 5 -2.76 -20.26 -36.65
C SER A 5 -3.34 -19.08 -35.88
N PRO A 6 -2.74 -18.60 -34.77
CA PRO A 6 -3.23 -17.40 -34.12
C PRO A 6 -3.10 -16.28 -35.14
N ALA A 7 -4.23 -15.73 -35.57
CA ALA A 7 -4.24 -14.57 -36.45
C ALA A 7 -3.31 -13.52 -35.84
N THR A 8 -2.29 -13.11 -36.59
CA THR A 8 -1.40 -12.00 -36.27
C THR A 8 -2.28 -10.76 -36.19
N ALA A 9 -2.85 -10.51 -35.01
CA ALA A 9 -3.78 -9.43 -34.79
C ALA A 9 -3.01 -8.12 -34.96
N GLU A 10 -3.33 -7.38 -36.02
CA GLU A 10 -2.61 -6.16 -36.36
C GLU A 10 -2.77 -5.11 -35.24
N PRO A 11 -1.69 -4.38 -34.88
CA PRO A 11 -1.75 -3.34 -33.87
C PRO A 11 -2.75 -2.26 -34.28
N ARG A 12 -3.67 -1.90 -33.37
CA ARG A 12 -4.72 -0.92 -33.59
C ARG A 12 -4.26 0.54 -33.42
N GLY A 13 -2.98 0.77 -33.14
CA GLY A 13 -2.39 2.12 -32.98
C GLY A 13 -0.97 2.12 -32.40
N PRO A 14 -0.36 3.31 -32.23
CA PRO A 14 1.02 3.44 -31.75
C PRO A 14 1.21 2.97 -30.30
N VAL A 15 0.22 3.20 -29.43
CA VAL A 15 0.21 2.71 -28.04
C VAL A 15 0.12 1.18 -28.00
N ASP A 16 -0.72 0.61 -28.86
CA ASP A 16 -0.86 -0.84 -28.98
C ASP A 16 0.44 -1.48 -29.48
N ARG A 17 1.12 -0.85 -30.45
CA ARG A 17 2.43 -1.31 -30.95
C ARG A 17 3.52 -1.22 -29.88
N LEU A 18 3.55 -0.16 -29.08
CA LEU A 18 4.56 0.03 -28.03
C LEU A 18 4.39 -1.02 -26.92
N PHE A 19 3.18 -1.17 -26.39
CA PHE A 19 2.90 -2.06 -25.25
C PHE A 19 2.51 -3.48 -25.64
N LYS A 20 2.39 -3.75 -26.94
CA LYS A 20 1.98 -5.06 -27.49
C LYS A 20 0.62 -5.51 -26.93
N ILE A 21 -0.35 -4.59 -26.81
CA ILE A 21 -1.61 -4.84 -26.08
C ILE A 21 -2.42 -5.95 -26.74
N THR A 22 -2.57 -5.87 -28.07
CA THR A 22 -3.31 -6.83 -28.88
C THR A 22 -2.58 -8.17 -28.98
N GLU A 23 -1.24 -8.16 -29.11
CA GLU A 23 -0.42 -9.39 -29.06
C GLU A 23 -0.55 -10.11 -27.70
N ARG A 24 -0.69 -9.35 -26.62
CA ARG A 24 -0.93 -9.88 -25.26
C ARG A 24 -2.39 -10.29 -25.02
N GLY A 25 -3.27 -10.20 -26.02
CA GLY A 25 -4.68 -10.59 -25.92
C GLY A 25 -5.54 -9.66 -25.05
N SER A 26 -5.09 -8.42 -24.84
CA SER A 26 -5.77 -7.42 -24.02
C SER A 26 -6.43 -6.33 -24.86
N SER A 27 -7.02 -5.33 -24.20
CA SER A 27 -7.64 -4.17 -24.84
C SER A 27 -7.35 -2.93 -24.01
N LEU A 28 -7.33 -1.74 -24.64
CA LEU A 28 -7.05 -0.49 -23.94
C LEU A 28 -7.91 -0.29 -22.69
N GLY A 29 -9.23 -0.56 -22.78
CA GLY A 29 -10.12 -0.47 -21.62
C GLY A 29 -9.89 -1.53 -20.55
N ARG A 30 -9.27 -2.68 -20.89
CA ARG A 30 -8.84 -3.69 -19.90
C ARG A 30 -7.56 -3.23 -19.20
N GLU A 31 -6.60 -2.67 -19.93
CA GLU A 31 -5.36 -2.12 -19.37
C GLU A 31 -5.64 -0.96 -18.42
N ILE A 32 -6.47 0.02 -18.82
CA ILE A 32 -6.82 1.16 -17.96
C ILE A 32 -7.50 0.70 -16.67
N ARG A 33 -8.47 -0.23 -16.76
CA ARG A 33 -9.13 -0.80 -15.57
C ARG A 33 -8.16 -1.60 -14.70
N GLY A 34 -7.27 -2.37 -15.31
CA GLY A 34 -6.22 -3.11 -14.60
C GLY A 34 -5.30 -2.16 -13.84
N GLY A 35 -4.82 -1.10 -14.49
CA GLY A 35 -4.00 -0.07 -13.88
C GLY A 35 -4.70 0.64 -12.72
N LEU A 36 -5.98 1.01 -12.88
CA LEU A 36 -6.77 1.60 -11.80
C LEU A 36 -6.92 0.64 -10.61
N VAL A 37 -7.24 -0.63 -10.85
CA VAL A 37 -7.33 -1.64 -9.79
C VAL A 37 -6.00 -1.78 -9.06
N THR A 38 -4.88 -1.86 -9.79
CA THR A 38 -3.53 -1.95 -9.20
C THR A 38 -3.18 -0.69 -8.40
N PHE A 39 -3.50 0.49 -8.92
CA PHE A 39 -3.27 1.76 -8.21
C PHE A 39 -3.99 1.78 -6.87
N PHE A 40 -5.29 1.49 -6.83
CA PHE A 40 -6.05 1.46 -5.58
C PHE A 40 -5.65 0.30 -4.66
N ALA A 41 -5.19 -0.82 -5.22
CA ALA A 41 -4.66 -1.92 -4.42
C ALA A 41 -3.34 -1.55 -3.74
N MET A 42 -2.55 -0.64 -4.32
CA MET A 42 -1.26 -0.20 -3.79
C MET A 42 -1.33 1.15 -3.07
N SER A 43 -2.43 1.91 -3.20
CA SER A 43 -2.55 3.26 -2.64
C SER A 43 -2.44 3.31 -1.13
N TYR A 44 -2.62 2.17 -0.44
CA TYR A 44 -2.33 2.04 0.99
C TYR A 44 -0.92 2.52 1.34
N ILE A 45 0.06 2.36 0.43
CA ILE A 45 1.45 2.76 0.69
C ILE A 45 1.61 4.27 0.86
N ILE A 46 0.69 5.06 0.27
CA ILE A 46 0.69 6.53 0.36
C ILE A 46 0.35 6.98 1.78
N VAL A 47 -0.36 6.15 2.55
CA VAL A 47 -0.73 6.45 3.94
C VAL A 47 0.18 5.70 4.91
N LEU A 48 0.41 4.41 4.67
CA LEU A 48 1.12 3.55 5.61
C LEU A 48 2.63 3.79 5.64
N ASN A 49 3.28 4.02 4.51
CA ASN A 49 4.72 4.28 4.52
C ASN A 49 5.07 5.55 5.33
N PRO A 50 4.39 6.69 5.12
CA PRO A 50 4.57 7.87 5.95
C PRO A 50 4.32 7.65 7.44
N LEU A 51 3.35 6.81 7.80
CA LEU A 51 3.10 6.50 9.21
C LEU A 51 4.20 5.64 9.82
N ILE A 52 4.91 4.83 9.03
CA ILE A 52 6.00 3.98 9.53
C ILE A 52 7.29 4.80 9.71
N ILE A 53 7.70 5.57 8.70
CA ILE A 53 8.98 6.29 8.74
C ILE A 53 8.85 7.74 9.20
N GLY A 54 7.69 8.37 8.99
CA GLY A 54 7.44 9.78 9.31
C GLY A 54 7.05 10.05 10.76
N THR A 55 6.77 9.02 11.56
CA THR A 55 6.34 9.16 12.97
C THR A 55 7.39 8.71 13.98
N VAL A 56 8.57 8.32 13.49
CA VAL A 56 9.65 7.80 14.32
C VAL A 56 10.79 8.80 14.37
N ALA A 57 11.19 9.17 15.58
CA ALA A 57 12.39 9.95 15.81
C ALA A 57 13.63 9.04 15.67
N ASP A 58 14.69 9.56 15.04
CA ASP A 58 15.98 8.88 14.98
C ASP A 58 16.72 8.93 16.33
N GLY A 59 17.92 8.34 16.39
CA GLY A 59 18.78 8.34 17.57
C GLY A 59 19.19 9.72 18.08
N SER A 60 18.98 10.77 17.28
CA SER A 60 19.21 12.18 17.65
C SER A 60 17.93 12.91 18.11
N GLY A 61 16.77 12.26 18.04
CA GLY A 61 15.47 12.85 18.33
C GLY A 61 14.84 13.60 17.15
N SER A 62 15.41 13.48 15.94
CA SER A 62 14.94 14.17 14.74
C SER A 62 14.01 13.29 13.92
N PHE A 63 13.04 13.88 13.21
CA PHE A 63 12.14 13.16 12.32
C PHE A 63 12.60 13.28 10.87
N ILE A 64 12.25 12.28 10.05
CA ILE A 64 12.55 12.33 8.62
C ILE A 64 11.84 13.54 7.98
N GLY A 65 12.62 14.41 7.34
CA GLY A 65 12.09 15.67 6.81
C GLY A 65 11.97 16.80 7.83
N GLY A 66 12.53 16.67 9.03
CA GLY A 66 12.64 17.75 10.03
C GLY A 66 11.49 17.77 11.02
N ASP A 67 10.46 18.58 10.76
CA ASP A 67 9.35 18.80 11.69
C ASP A 67 8.40 17.59 11.78
N PRO A 68 8.03 17.12 12.98
CA PRO A 68 7.11 16.01 13.18
C PRO A 68 5.77 16.21 12.47
N ASP A 69 5.23 17.43 12.51
CA ASP A 69 3.92 17.78 11.95
C ASP A 69 3.91 17.73 10.41
N GLN A 70 5.07 17.92 9.77
CA GLN A 70 5.19 17.92 8.31
C GLN A 70 5.88 16.67 7.76
N ALA A 71 6.53 15.88 8.61
CA ALA A 71 7.27 14.66 8.23
C ALA A 71 6.36 13.70 7.45
N VAL A 72 5.16 13.41 7.99
CA VAL A 72 4.20 12.50 7.36
C VAL A 72 3.79 13.01 5.97
N ALA A 73 3.42 14.28 5.84
CA ALA A 73 3.00 14.85 4.54
C ALA A 73 4.14 14.87 3.52
N ARG A 74 5.35 15.26 3.93
CA ARG A 74 6.54 15.29 3.05
C ARG A 74 6.93 13.90 2.58
N VAL A 75 6.91 12.92 3.48
CA VAL A 75 7.17 11.50 3.15
C VAL A 75 6.09 10.95 2.22
N ALA A 76 4.81 11.29 2.45
CA ALA A 76 3.71 10.86 1.60
C ALA A 76 3.90 11.36 0.16
N ALA A 77 4.18 12.65 0.01
CA ALA A 77 4.44 13.28 -1.27
C ALA A 77 5.66 12.67 -1.97
N ALA A 78 6.78 12.50 -1.26
CA ALA A 78 7.99 11.89 -1.80
C ALA A 78 7.76 10.44 -2.23
N THR A 79 7.06 9.65 -1.41
CA THR A 79 6.74 8.24 -1.70
C THR A 79 5.86 8.13 -2.95
N ALA A 80 4.80 8.93 -3.02
CA ALA A 80 3.88 8.93 -4.15
C ALA A 80 4.57 9.37 -5.45
N LEU A 81 5.42 10.41 -5.38
CA LEU A 81 6.18 10.90 -6.52
C LEU A 81 7.15 9.84 -7.04
N VAL A 82 7.98 9.27 -6.16
CA VAL A 82 8.97 8.26 -6.56
C VAL A 82 8.28 7.00 -7.08
N ALA A 83 7.23 6.50 -6.41
CA ALA A 83 6.46 5.35 -6.89
C ALA A 83 5.84 5.60 -8.27
N GLY A 84 5.27 6.78 -8.49
CA GLY A 84 4.71 7.19 -9.78
C GLY A 84 5.77 7.23 -10.88
N VAL A 85 6.90 7.89 -10.64
CA VAL A 85 8.01 7.96 -11.61
C VAL A 85 8.55 6.57 -11.91
N MET A 86 8.76 5.72 -10.90
CA MET A 86 9.27 4.36 -11.10
C MET A 86 8.28 3.48 -11.86
N CYS A 87 6.97 3.59 -11.60
CA CYS A 87 5.94 2.91 -12.38
C CYS A 87 5.92 3.37 -13.85
N ILE A 88 6.07 4.68 -14.10
CA ILE A 88 6.14 5.23 -15.46
C ILE A 88 7.40 4.71 -16.17
N LEU A 89 8.56 4.71 -15.51
CA LEU A 89 9.80 4.18 -16.09
C LEU A 89 9.69 2.69 -16.38
N MET A 90 9.09 1.91 -15.49
CA MET A 90 8.85 0.48 -15.70
C MET A 90 7.92 0.22 -16.90
N GLY A 91 6.88 1.05 -17.05
CA GLY A 91 5.99 0.99 -18.21
C GLY A 91 6.67 1.40 -19.52
N VAL A 92 7.27 2.59 -19.56
CA VAL A 92 7.76 3.21 -20.81
C VAL A 92 9.12 2.67 -21.24
N VAL A 93 10.06 2.51 -20.29
CA VAL A 93 11.45 2.10 -20.59
C VAL A 93 11.58 0.58 -20.59
N ALA A 94 11.08 -0.09 -19.55
CA ALA A 94 11.20 -1.55 -19.45
C ALA A 94 10.10 -2.31 -20.21
N ASN A 95 9.02 -1.63 -20.63
CA ASN A 95 7.86 -2.24 -21.30
C ASN A 95 7.31 -3.47 -20.57
N PHE A 96 7.35 -3.40 -19.23
CA PHE A 96 7.00 -4.50 -18.34
C PHE A 96 5.88 -4.07 -17.39
N PRO A 97 4.76 -4.82 -17.31
CA PRO A 97 3.59 -4.40 -16.55
C PRO A 97 3.74 -4.74 -15.06
N ILE A 98 4.76 -4.18 -14.40
CA ILE A 98 4.96 -4.26 -12.95
C ILE A 98 4.77 -2.87 -12.33
N ALA A 99 3.96 -2.80 -11.28
CA ALA A 99 3.89 -1.63 -10.43
C ALA A 99 4.96 -1.70 -9.34
N LEU A 100 5.66 -0.60 -9.12
CA LEU A 100 6.74 -0.46 -8.15
C LEU A 100 6.34 0.54 -7.06
N ALA A 101 6.56 0.17 -5.81
CA ALA A 101 6.38 1.04 -4.65
C ALA A 101 7.39 0.67 -3.55
N ALA A 102 7.40 1.44 -2.46
CA ALA A 102 8.26 1.19 -1.32
C ALA A 102 7.97 -0.17 -0.67
N GLY A 103 9.04 -0.87 -0.26
CA GLY A 103 8.94 -2.18 0.37
C GLY A 103 8.54 -2.09 1.85
N LEU A 104 7.26 -2.33 2.16
CA LEU A 104 6.69 -2.14 3.50
C LEU A 104 7.44 -2.90 4.60
N GLY A 105 7.90 -4.13 4.33
CA GLY A 105 8.60 -4.96 5.34
C GLY A 105 9.99 -4.43 5.71
N LEU A 106 10.75 -3.92 4.75
CA LEU A 106 12.07 -3.35 5.00
C LEU A 106 11.97 -1.99 5.69
N ASN A 107 10.93 -1.22 5.38
CA ASN A 107 10.72 0.10 5.99
C ASN A 107 10.52 0.01 7.51
N ALA A 108 9.86 -1.06 8.00
CA ALA A 108 9.73 -1.31 9.43
C ALA A 108 11.08 -1.55 10.11
N VAL A 109 11.99 -2.32 9.46
CA VAL A 109 13.35 -2.55 9.98
C VAL A 109 14.14 -1.25 9.98
N VAL A 110 14.07 -0.46 8.90
CA VAL A 110 14.75 0.83 8.82
C VAL A 110 14.26 1.77 9.92
N ALA A 111 12.95 1.91 10.09
CA ALA A 111 12.37 2.82 11.09
C ALA A 111 12.61 2.35 12.53
N PHE A 112 12.25 1.11 12.85
CA PHE A 112 12.17 0.65 14.24
C PHE A 112 13.42 -0.07 14.74
N SER A 113 14.37 -0.42 13.86
CA SER A 113 15.59 -1.12 14.26
C SER A 113 16.87 -0.36 13.94
N ILE A 114 16.90 0.43 12.86
CA ILE A 114 18.12 1.12 12.42
C ILE A 114 18.09 2.59 12.82
N ALA A 115 17.04 3.32 12.44
CA ALA A 115 16.95 4.76 12.69
C ALA A 115 16.94 5.12 14.18
N VAL A 116 16.39 4.25 15.03
CA VAL A 116 16.33 4.43 16.50
C VAL A 116 17.63 4.11 17.22
N LEU A 117 18.66 3.58 16.53
CA LEU A 117 19.93 3.27 17.18
C LEU A 117 20.57 4.56 17.69
N PRO A 118 21.23 4.54 18.87
CA PRO A 118 21.96 5.69 19.37
C PRO A 118 22.95 6.19 18.32
N GLU A 119 23.05 7.52 18.17
CA GLU A 119 23.97 8.19 17.23
C GLU A 119 23.68 7.99 15.73
N VAL A 120 22.61 7.27 15.36
CA VAL A 120 22.20 7.13 13.95
C VAL A 120 21.20 8.22 13.60
N THR A 121 21.49 8.96 12.52
CA THR A 121 20.55 9.95 11.96
C THR A 121 19.69 9.35 10.85
N TRP A 122 18.56 10.00 10.54
CA TRP A 122 17.77 9.64 9.35
C TRP A 122 18.57 9.73 8.04
N ALA A 123 19.55 10.62 7.96
CA ALA A 123 20.44 10.70 6.80
C ALA A 123 21.31 9.45 6.67
N ASP A 124 21.83 8.93 7.79
CA ASP A 124 22.62 7.70 7.82
C ASP A 124 21.77 6.47 7.44
N ALA A 125 20.57 6.39 8.00
CA ALA A 125 19.61 5.32 7.69
C ALA A 125 19.21 5.33 6.20
N MET A 126 18.92 6.50 5.62
CA MET A 126 18.64 6.63 4.19
C MET A 126 19.88 6.36 3.33
N GLY A 127 21.07 6.74 3.80
CA GLY A 127 22.34 6.41 3.16
C GLY A 127 22.56 4.91 3.04
N LEU A 128 22.22 4.15 4.10
CA LEU A 128 22.25 2.69 4.09
C LEU A 128 21.33 2.10 3.02
N VAL A 129 20.11 2.64 2.85
CA VAL A 129 19.17 2.19 1.81
C VAL A 129 19.73 2.43 0.40
N VAL A 130 20.39 3.56 0.17
CA VAL A 130 21.05 3.84 -1.12
C VAL A 130 22.20 2.87 -1.37
N ILE A 131 23.03 2.61 -0.36
CA ILE A 131 24.14 1.65 -0.46
C ILE A 131 23.60 0.24 -0.74
N GLU A 132 22.54 -0.18 -0.06
CA GLU A 132 21.88 -1.46 -0.30
C GLU A 132 21.37 -1.56 -1.74
N GLY A 133 20.71 -0.52 -2.25
CA GLY A 133 20.29 -0.45 -3.65
C GLY A 133 21.44 -0.56 -4.66
N ILE A 134 22.58 0.07 -4.38
CA ILE A 134 23.79 -0.04 -5.22
C ILE A 134 24.35 -1.47 -5.17
N VAL A 135 24.42 -2.08 -3.99
CA VAL A 135 24.89 -3.46 -3.82
C VAL A 135 23.97 -4.41 -4.59
N ILE A 136 22.65 -4.29 -4.44
CA ILE A 136 21.68 -5.10 -5.19
C ILE A 136 21.83 -4.89 -6.70
N LEU A 137 22.02 -3.66 -7.17
CA LEU A 137 22.27 -3.38 -8.58
C LEU A 137 23.51 -4.12 -9.09
N ILE A 138 24.62 -4.09 -8.35
CA ILE A 138 25.85 -4.82 -8.71
C ILE A 138 25.58 -6.34 -8.75
N LEU A 139 24.86 -6.89 -7.76
CA LEU A 139 24.52 -8.31 -7.72
C LEU A 139 23.58 -8.72 -8.88
N VAL A 140 22.70 -7.82 -9.33
CA VAL A 140 21.84 -8.04 -10.49
C VAL A 140 22.66 -8.04 -11.77
N LEU A 141 23.56 -7.08 -11.95
CA LEU A 141 24.40 -6.95 -13.14
C LEU A 141 25.41 -8.09 -13.29
N THR A 142 25.91 -8.62 -12.18
CA THR A 142 26.83 -9.78 -12.16
C THR A 142 26.11 -11.12 -12.30
N GLY A 143 24.77 -11.15 -12.31
CA GLY A 143 23.97 -12.38 -12.34
C GLY A 143 23.95 -13.16 -11.01
N PHE A 144 24.67 -12.70 -10.00
CA PHE A 144 24.76 -13.35 -8.69
C PHE A 144 23.40 -13.40 -7.96
N ARG A 145 22.49 -12.43 -8.22
CA ARG A 145 21.14 -12.46 -7.67
C ARG A 145 20.44 -13.79 -7.93
N GLU A 146 20.60 -14.38 -9.11
CA GLU A 146 19.91 -15.62 -9.47
C GLU A 146 20.51 -16.81 -8.72
N ALA A 147 21.82 -16.79 -8.47
CA ALA A 147 22.48 -17.80 -7.67
C ALA A 147 21.95 -17.78 -6.22
N VAL A 148 21.81 -16.59 -5.62
CA VAL A 148 21.22 -16.42 -4.29
C VAL A 148 19.77 -16.90 -4.28
N PHE A 149 18.95 -16.47 -5.23
CA PHE A 149 17.55 -16.88 -5.30
C PHE A 149 17.39 -18.40 -5.53
N ARG A 150 18.31 -19.05 -6.24
CA ARG A 150 18.33 -20.52 -6.41
C ARG A 150 18.79 -21.25 -5.14
N ALA A 151 19.66 -20.63 -4.34
CA ALA A 151 20.11 -21.19 -3.07
C ALA A 151 19.00 -21.19 -2.00
N VAL A 152 18.03 -20.26 -2.08
CA VAL A 152 16.88 -20.24 -1.17
C VAL A 152 15.89 -21.37 -1.54
N PRO A 153 15.59 -22.30 -0.61
CA PRO A 153 14.57 -23.33 -0.78
C PRO A 153 13.22 -22.76 -1.23
N LYS A 154 12.47 -23.53 -2.03
CA LYS A 154 11.19 -23.08 -2.57
C LYS A 154 10.20 -22.76 -1.45
N GLU A 155 10.25 -23.53 -0.37
CA GLU A 155 9.42 -23.41 0.82
C GLU A 155 9.65 -22.05 1.50
N LEU A 156 10.91 -21.63 1.65
CA LEU A 156 11.26 -20.32 2.20
C LEU A 156 10.80 -19.18 1.29
N ARG A 157 10.92 -19.33 -0.04
CA ARG A 157 10.39 -18.33 -0.99
C ARG A 157 8.88 -18.17 -0.89
N THR A 158 8.15 -19.28 -0.75
CA THR A 158 6.69 -19.24 -0.56
C THR A 158 6.32 -18.63 0.80
N ALA A 159 7.05 -18.98 1.87
CA ALA A 159 6.84 -18.39 3.19
C ALA A 159 7.00 -16.87 3.21
N ILE A 160 7.98 -16.32 2.48
CA ILE A 160 8.16 -14.87 2.33
C ILE A 160 6.91 -14.21 1.73
N SER A 161 6.36 -14.76 0.65
CA SER A 161 5.15 -14.22 0.02
C SER A 161 3.93 -14.29 0.95
N VAL A 162 3.76 -15.39 1.68
CA VAL A 162 2.68 -15.55 2.66
C VAL A 162 2.83 -14.56 3.82
N GLY A 163 4.05 -14.40 4.34
CA GLY A 163 4.35 -13.49 5.44
C GLY A 163 4.04 -12.04 5.10
N ILE A 164 4.43 -11.58 3.90
CA ILE A 164 4.10 -10.22 3.42
C ILE A 164 2.58 -10.04 3.31
N GLY A 165 1.87 -11.03 2.76
CA GLY A 165 0.41 -10.98 2.64
C GLY A 165 -0.31 -10.92 4.00
N LEU A 166 0.12 -11.75 4.95
CA LEU A 166 -0.45 -11.77 6.31
C LEU A 166 -0.14 -10.47 7.07
N PHE A 167 1.05 -9.90 6.86
CA PHE A 167 1.43 -8.61 7.45
C PHE A 167 0.55 -7.47 6.94
N ILE A 168 0.34 -7.37 5.62
CA ILE A 168 -0.56 -6.35 5.04
C ILE A 168 -2.01 -6.57 5.50
N ALA A 169 -2.45 -7.82 5.61
CA ALA A 169 -3.77 -8.14 6.13
C ALA A 169 -3.93 -7.71 7.59
N LEU A 170 -2.92 -7.93 8.43
CA LEU A 170 -2.91 -7.47 9.82
C LEU A 170 -3.01 -5.95 9.91
N ILE A 171 -2.28 -5.21 9.07
CA ILE A 171 -2.37 -3.75 9.04
C ILE A 171 -3.79 -3.30 8.68
N GLY A 172 -4.40 -3.92 7.66
CA GLY A 172 -5.80 -3.61 7.31
C GLY A 172 -6.80 -3.87 8.45
N LEU A 173 -6.59 -4.93 9.24
CA LEU A 173 -7.40 -5.24 10.42
C LEU A 173 -7.17 -4.23 11.55
N VAL A 174 -5.94 -3.74 11.71
CA VAL A 174 -5.62 -2.65 12.64
C VAL A 174 -6.31 -1.39 12.18
N ASP A 175 -6.16 -0.96 10.92
CA ASP A 175 -6.76 0.28 10.42
C ASP A 175 -8.30 0.27 10.50
N ALA A 176 -8.93 -0.90 10.32
CA ALA A 176 -10.37 -1.10 10.47
C ALA A 176 -10.87 -1.08 11.93
N GLY A 177 -9.97 -1.08 12.92
CA GLY A 177 -10.31 -1.13 14.34
C GLY A 177 -10.69 -2.52 14.86
N ILE A 178 -10.53 -3.57 14.03
CA ILE A 178 -10.78 -4.98 14.41
C ILE A 178 -9.69 -5.48 15.34
N VAL A 179 -8.44 -5.11 15.08
CA VAL A 179 -7.30 -5.40 15.94
C VAL A 179 -6.79 -4.11 16.56
N ARG A 180 -6.56 -4.10 17.87
CA ARG A 180 -6.03 -2.94 18.60
C ARG A 180 -4.75 -3.28 19.34
N ILE A 181 -3.97 -2.22 19.54
CA ILE A 181 -2.80 -2.22 20.41
C ILE A 181 -3.34 -1.96 21.81
N PRO A 182 -3.25 -2.92 22.75
CA PRO A 182 -3.66 -2.69 24.13
C PRO A 182 -2.84 -1.53 24.71
N ALA A 183 -3.44 -0.73 25.59
CA ALA A 183 -2.70 0.35 26.28
C ALA A 183 -1.46 -0.14 27.05
N SER A 184 -1.39 -1.45 27.35
CA SER A 184 -0.30 -2.09 28.09
C SER A 184 0.74 -2.81 27.23
N GLN A 185 0.59 -2.89 25.90
CA GLN A 185 1.53 -3.62 25.02
C GLN A 185 1.81 -2.85 23.74
N ALA A 186 2.97 -3.08 23.12
CA ALA A 186 3.32 -2.50 21.82
C ALA A 186 2.77 -3.30 20.62
N THR A 187 2.12 -4.45 20.86
CA THR A 187 1.72 -5.40 19.83
C THR A 187 0.20 -5.37 19.58
N PRO A 188 -0.24 -5.28 18.31
CA PRO A 188 -1.66 -5.29 17.96
C PRO A 188 -2.22 -6.70 18.03
N VAL A 189 -2.68 -7.12 19.22
CA VAL A 189 -3.20 -8.48 19.46
C VAL A 189 -4.57 -8.48 20.15
N GLU A 190 -5.13 -7.32 20.49
CA GLU A 190 -6.45 -7.23 21.12
C GLU A 190 -7.56 -7.21 20.07
N LEU A 191 -8.65 -7.94 20.33
CA LEU A 191 -9.85 -7.92 19.49
C LEU A 191 -10.76 -6.76 19.89
N GLY A 192 -10.89 -5.77 19.01
CA GLY A 192 -11.75 -4.61 19.21
C GLY A 192 -11.46 -3.87 20.51
N VAL A 193 -12.51 -3.40 21.19
CA VAL A 193 -12.43 -2.72 22.50
C VAL A 193 -12.90 -3.72 23.55
N GLY A 194 -11.98 -4.22 24.39
CA GLY A 194 -12.33 -5.16 25.46
C GLY A 194 -12.93 -6.49 24.97
N GLY A 195 -12.56 -6.94 23.76
CA GLY A 195 -13.06 -8.18 23.16
C GLY A 195 -14.30 -8.03 22.27
N SER A 196 -14.81 -6.81 22.08
CA SER A 196 -15.99 -6.53 21.25
C SER A 196 -15.67 -5.62 20.07
N LEU A 197 -16.24 -5.91 18.90
CA LEU A 197 -16.19 -5.05 17.73
C LEU A 197 -17.12 -3.85 17.94
N VAL A 198 -16.53 -2.72 18.32
CA VAL A 198 -17.24 -1.47 18.55
C VAL A 198 -16.79 -0.46 17.50
N GLY A 199 -17.76 0.18 16.85
CA GLY A 199 -17.51 1.30 15.94
C GLY A 199 -17.92 1.03 14.49
N TRP A 200 -18.46 2.08 13.87
CA TRP A 200 -18.85 2.13 12.47
C TRP A 200 -17.73 1.77 11.47
N PRO A 201 -16.44 2.12 11.69
CA PRO A 201 -15.36 1.73 10.78
C PRO A 201 -15.24 0.20 10.59
N SER A 202 -15.41 -0.56 11.67
CA SER A 202 -15.34 -2.03 11.62
C SER A 202 -16.48 -2.65 10.80
N LEU A 203 -17.68 -2.08 10.89
CA LEU A 203 -18.84 -2.50 10.11
C LEU A 203 -18.64 -2.23 8.62
N VAL A 204 -18.15 -1.03 8.27
CA VAL A 204 -17.84 -0.67 6.87
C VAL A 204 -16.76 -1.58 6.30
N PHE A 205 -15.73 -1.91 7.09
CA PHE A 205 -14.72 -2.89 6.67
C PHE A 205 -15.32 -4.27 6.39
N VAL A 206 -16.15 -4.81 7.29
CA VAL A 206 -16.77 -6.12 7.11
C VAL A 206 -17.66 -6.15 5.87
N ILE A 207 -18.49 -5.12 5.67
CA ILE A 207 -19.34 -5.01 4.48
C ILE A 207 -18.50 -4.90 3.21
N GLY A 208 -17.45 -4.07 3.22
CA GLY A 208 -16.54 -3.91 2.09
C GLY A 208 -15.79 -5.19 1.74
N LEU A 209 -15.30 -5.93 2.75
CA LEU A 209 -14.61 -7.20 2.59
C LEU A 209 -15.54 -8.28 2.03
N LEU A 210 -16.76 -8.40 2.57
CA LEU A 210 -17.77 -9.33 2.05
C LEU A 210 -18.15 -8.97 0.61
N ALA A 211 -18.35 -7.69 0.30
CA ALA A 211 -18.61 -7.24 -1.06
C ALA A 211 -17.46 -7.61 -2.02
N ALA A 212 -16.21 -7.40 -1.61
CA ALA A 212 -15.03 -7.79 -2.38
C ALA A 212 -15.01 -9.29 -2.66
N ILE A 213 -15.22 -10.13 -1.64
CA ILE A 213 -15.26 -11.60 -1.77
C ILE A 213 -16.39 -12.03 -2.69
N ILE A 214 -17.61 -11.52 -2.49
CA ILE A 214 -18.78 -11.89 -3.32
C ILE A 214 -18.56 -11.50 -4.78
N LEU A 215 -18.08 -10.28 -5.05
CA LEU A 215 -17.82 -9.80 -6.41
C LEU A 215 -16.68 -10.58 -7.08
N TYR A 216 -15.66 -10.95 -6.30
CA TYR A 216 -14.55 -11.79 -6.76
C TYR A 216 -15.03 -13.19 -7.13
N LEU A 217 -15.82 -13.84 -6.27
CA LEU A 217 -16.41 -15.16 -6.53
C LEU A 217 -17.37 -15.14 -7.72
N ARG A 218 -18.10 -14.04 -7.92
CA ARG A 218 -18.94 -13.82 -9.11
C ARG A 218 -18.15 -13.45 -10.38
N LYS A 219 -16.81 -13.41 -10.32
CA LYS A 219 -15.92 -13.09 -11.44
C LYS A 219 -16.26 -11.76 -12.13
N VAL A 220 -16.71 -10.78 -11.35
CA VAL A 220 -17.04 -9.44 -11.87
C VAL A 220 -15.74 -8.73 -12.25
N ARG A 221 -15.71 -8.15 -13.45
CA ARG A 221 -14.53 -7.40 -13.94
C ARG A 221 -14.38 -6.13 -13.10
N GLY A 222 -13.25 -6.00 -12.38
CA GLY A 222 -13.01 -4.87 -11.47
C GLY A 222 -13.67 -5.03 -10.10
N ALA A 223 -13.96 -6.26 -9.67
CA ALA A 223 -14.56 -6.56 -8.36
C ALA A 223 -13.93 -5.79 -7.19
N LEU A 224 -12.59 -5.75 -7.13
CA LEU A 224 -11.87 -5.04 -6.06
C LEU A 224 -12.14 -3.53 -6.10
N LEU A 225 -12.11 -2.91 -7.28
CA LEU A 225 -12.39 -1.48 -7.44
C LEU A 225 -13.82 -1.13 -7.02
N ILE A 226 -14.80 -1.94 -7.43
CA ILE A 226 -16.21 -1.74 -7.07
C ILE A 226 -16.40 -1.85 -5.56
N ALA A 227 -15.74 -2.83 -4.92
CA ALA A 227 -15.80 -3.00 -3.48
C ALA A 227 -15.16 -1.82 -2.73
N ILE A 228 -14.00 -1.32 -3.18
CA ILE A 228 -13.34 -0.15 -2.60
C ILE A 228 -14.24 1.09 -2.72
N VAL A 229 -14.71 1.41 -3.93
CA VAL A 229 -15.58 2.57 -4.16
C VAL A 229 -16.88 2.46 -3.36
N GLY A 230 -17.50 1.28 -3.33
CA GLY A 230 -18.71 1.03 -2.55
C GLY A 230 -18.49 1.20 -1.05
N ALA A 231 -17.38 0.68 -0.51
CA ALA A 231 -17.02 0.85 0.89
C ALA A 231 -16.72 2.32 1.23
N THR A 232 -16.06 3.07 0.34
CA THR A 232 -15.82 4.50 0.51
C THR A 232 -17.13 5.30 0.54
N VAL A 233 -18.06 5.03 -0.38
CA VAL A 233 -19.37 5.70 -0.39
C VAL A 233 -20.15 5.38 0.88
N LEU A 234 -20.14 4.11 1.32
CA LEU A 234 -20.75 3.72 2.59
C LEU A 234 -20.11 4.43 3.78
N ALA A 235 -18.78 4.55 3.82
CA ALA A 235 -18.06 5.26 4.87
C ALA A 235 -18.50 6.73 4.98
N ILE A 236 -18.62 7.43 3.85
CA ILE A 236 -19.06 8.83 3.79
C ILE A 236 -20.51 8.98 4.29
N ILE A 237 -21.41 8.09 3.86
CA ILE A 237 -22.81 8.13 4.31
C ILE A 237 -22.90 7.90 5.82
N VAL A 238 -22.14 6.93 6.34
CA VAL A 238 -22.12 6.61 7.77
C VAL A 238 -21.58 7.79 8.57
N GLU A 239 -20.51 8.44 8.11
CA GLU A 239 -19.99 9.63 8.79
C GLU A 239 -20.98 10.80 8.75
N ALA A 240 -21.65 11.03 7.62
CA ALA A 240 -22.63 12.11 7.49
C ALA A 240 -23.85 11.95 8.42
N VAL A 241 -24.24 10.71 8.74
CA VAL A 241 -25.39 10.41 9.62
C VAL A 241 -24.99 10.26 11.08
N ALA A 242 -23.89 9.56 11.35
CA ALA A 242 -23.49 9.18 12.70
C ALA A 242 -22.47 10.13 13.35
N GLN A 243 -21.88 11.06 12.58
CA GLN A 243 -20.86 12.03 13.02
C GLN A 243 -19.84 11.41 13.99
N VAL A 244 -19.22 10.31 13.54
CA VAL A 244 -18.39 9.49 14.40
C VAL A 244 -17.09 10.21 14.74
N GLY A 245 -16.54 10.99 13.81
CA GLY A 245 -15.29 11.70 13.98
C GLY A 245 -14.04 10.81 13.93
N GLY A 246 -12.89 11.43 14.11
CA GLY A 246 -11.60 10.74 14.12
C GLY A 246 -11.38 9.93 15.41
N SER A 247 -10.37 9.06 15.40
CA SER A 247 -9.94 8.27 16.56
C SER A 247 -9.40 9.12 17.73
N MET A 248 -9.15 10.41 17.50
CA MET A 248 -8.99 11.41 18.55
C MET A 248 -10.07 12.48 18.40
N ASN A 249 -10.70 12.83 19.51
CA ASN A 249 -11.63 13.95 19.58
C ASN A 249 -10.86 15.29 19.54
N ALA A 250 -11.58 16.39 19.29
CA ALA A 250 -11.01 17.74 19.23
C ALA A 250 -10.41 18.22 20.58
N ASP A 251 -10.77 17.55 21.69
CA ASP A 251 -10.25 17.80 23.04
C ASP A 251 -9.03 16.92 23.39
N GLY A 252 -8.56 16.09 22.46
CA GLY A 252 -7.45 15.14 22.66
C GLY A 252 -7.84 13.86 23.41
N SER A 253 -9.13 13.66 23.73
CA SER A 253 -9.59 12.39 24.30
C SER A 253 -9.66 11.29 23.22
N PRO A 254 -9.28 10.04 23.55
CA PRO A 254 -9.36 8.93 22.60
C PRO A 254 -10.82 8.58 22.29
N ASN A 255 -11.15 8.53 21.00
CA ASN A 255 -12.44 8.05 20.51
C ASN A 255 -12.28 6.64 19.98
N ASP A 256 -12.61 5.68 20.84
CA ASP A 256 -12.48 4.28 20.48
C ASP A 256 -13.40 3.85 19.33
N ALA A 257 -14.48 4.56 19.01
CA ALA A 257 -15.34 4.22 17.88
C ALA A 257 -14.98 4.95 16.58
N GLY A 258 -14.03 5.90 16.63
CA GLY A 258 -13.69 6.83 15.55
C GLY A 258 -12.83 6.25 14.43
N TRP A 259 -12.75 6.98 13.33
CA TRP A 259 -11.92 6.62 12.17
C TRP A 259 -10.43 6.76 12.48
N ARG A 260 -9.63 5.70 12.23
CA ARG A 260 -8.20 5.67 12.62
C ARG A 260 -7.32 6.59 11.79
N LEU A 261 -7.40 6.48 10.46
CA LEU A 261 -6.47 7.15 9.54
C LEU A 261 -6.99 8.50 9.06
N ASN A 262 -8.23 8.55 8.55
CA ASN A 262 -8.85 9.75 8.01
C ASN A 262 -10.35 9.70 8.25
N VAL A 263 -10.94 10.85 8.59
CA VAL A 263 -12.40 11.01 8.68
C VAL A 263 -12.97 11.06 7.25
N PRO A 264 -13.90 10.17 6.87
CA PRO A 264 -14.51 10.17 5.56
C PRO A 264 -15.46 11.36 5.42
N ALA A 265 -14.97 12.47 4.90
CA ALA A 265 -15.78 13.65 4.61
C ALA A 265 -15.83 13.92 3.10
N LEU A 266 -16.92 14.55 2.65
CA LEU A 266 -16.90 15.21 1.34
C LEU A 266 -15.98 16.43 1.46
N PRO A 267 -15.06 16.66 0.51
CA PRO A 267 -14.22 17.83 0.54
C PRO A 267 -15.08 19.10 0.38
N ASP A 268 -14.99 20.02 1.34
CA ASP A 268 -15.66 21.32 1.27
C ASP A 268 -15.07 22.22 0.16
N GLN A 269 -13.84 21.94 -0.28
CA GLN A 269 -13.17 22.64 -1.37
C GLN A 269 -12.41 21.65 -2.27
N TRP A 270 -12.65 21.75 -3.57
CA TRP A 270 -12.03 20.88 -4.60
C TRP A 270 -10.62 21.33 -5.01
N VAL A 271 -10.24 22.56 -4.65
CA VAL A 271 -8.94 23.17 -4.91
C VAL A 271 -8.55 23.99 -3.69
N GLN A 272 -7.48 23.58 -3.00
CA GLN A 272 -6.79 24.42 -2.03
C GLN A 272 -5.71 25.19 -2.81
N LEU A 273 -5.96 26.46 -3.10
CA LEU A 273 -4.97 27.42 -3.61
C LEU A 273 -4.16 27.98 -2.44
#